data_AF-A0AAJ1TV23-F1
#
_entry.id   AF-A0AAJ1TV23-F1
#
_cell.length_a   1.000
_cell.length_b   1.000
_cell.length_c   1.000
_cell.angle_alpha   90.00
_cell.angle_beta   90.00
_cell.angle_gamma   90.00
#
_symmetry.space_group_name_H-M   'P 1'
#
loop_
_entity.id
_entity.type
_entity.pdbx_description
1 polymer ?
#
loop_
_entity_poly.entity_id
_entity_poly.type
_entity_poly.pdbx_seq_one_letter_code
_entity_poly.pdbx_strand_id
1 'polypeptide(L)'
;MAATGAGRIYPAILKRKEVSMRRTLIAALGIAIATSGQAQPTAKIVGLGAQTCAEFNEEIAATQTAELYYFAWAQGFMSGALIRAPAGLDEGLDLTPRSFPLQGQVDFLRVFCSKNPEQDYMDAVRALYRRLRGPGI
;
A
#
# COMPACT_ATOMS: atom_id res chain seq x y z
N MET A 1 6.68 -75.67 -57.26
CA MET A 1 6.51 -74.60 -56.26
C MET A 1 6.98 -73.28 -56.86
N ALA A 2 6.04 -72.42 -57.23
CA ALA A 2 6.18 -71.01 -57.63
C ALA A 2 5.54 -70.17 -56.51
N ALA A 3 5.75 -68.88 -56.27
CA ALA A 3 6.66 -67.84 -56.75
C ALA A 3 6.53 -66.69 -55.72
N THR A 4 7.61 -65.93 -55.54
CA THR A 4 7.74 -64.51 -55.13
C THR A 4 6.50 -63.67 -54.72
N GLY A 5 6.65 -62.84 -53.67
CA GLY A 5 6.16 -61.45 -53.69
C GLY A 5 5.72 -60.74 -52.38
N ALA A 6 6.39 -59.59 -52.11
CA ALA A 6 5.80 -58.25 -51.81
C ALA A 6 5.35 -57.78 -50.39
N GLY A 7 5.54 -56.45 -50.17
CA GLY A 7 4.81 -55.55 -49.24
C GLY A 7 5.65 -55.02 -48.08
N ARG A 8 6.10 -53.75 -47.94
CA ARG A 8 5.55 -52.36 -48.06
C ARG A 8 4.58 -51.93 -46.94
N ILE A 9 5.12 -51.10 -46.03
CA ILE A 9 4.60 -49.91 -45.30
C ILE A 9 3.27 -50.04 -44.50
N TYR A 10 3.34 -49.70 -43.20
CA TYR A 10 2.24 -49.13 -42.42
C TYR A 10 2.67 -47.75 -41.86
N PRO A 11 1.75 -46.80 -41.69
CA PRO A 11 1.29 -46.59 -40.32
C PRO A 11 -0.21 -46.26 -40.13
N ALA A 12 -0.65 -46.68 -38.94
CA ALA A 12 -1.58 -46.05 -37.99
C ALA A 12 -2.87 -45.37 -38.50
N ILE A 13 -3.98 -46.07 -38.28
CA ILE A 13 -5.35 -45.53 -38.31
C ILE A 13 -5.63 -44.80 -36.98
N LEU A 14 -5.95 -43.51 -37.06
CA LEU A 14 -6.58 -42.72 -36.00
C LEU A 14 -7.98 -43.26 -35.68
N LYS A 15 -8.28 -43.57 -34.41
CA LYS A 15 -9.65 -43.74 -33.92
C LYS A 15 -9.91 -42.85 -32.70
N ARG A 16 -10.58 -41.73 -32.96
CA ARG A 16 -11.22 -40.84 -31.97
C ARG A 16 -12.38 -41.61 -31.32
N LYS A 17 -12.30 -41.88 -30.00
CA LYS A 17 -13.43 -42.40 -29.23
C LYS A 17 -14.16 -41.24 -28.56
N GLU A 18 -15.31 -40.89 -29.12
CA GLU A 18 -16.32 -40.02 -28.52
C GLU A 18 -16.80 -40.65 -27.20
N VAL A 19 -16.59 -39.96 -26.08
CA VAL A 19 -17.02 -40.42 -24.75
C VAL A 19 -18.49 -40.05 -24.56
N SER A 20 -19.33 -41.07 -24.56
CA SER A 20 -20.78 -41.03 -24.36
C SER A 20 -21.15 -40.41 -23.01
N MET A 21 -21.82 -39.25 -23.07
CA MET A 21 -22.41 -38.53 -21.95
C MET A 21 -23.58 -39.33 -21.36
N ARG A 22 -23.30 -40.15 -20.34
CA ARG A 22 -24.33 -40.87 -19.57
C ARG A 22 -24.04 -40.75 -18.07
N ARG A 23 -24.68 -39.73 -17.47
CA ARG A 23 -25.13 -39.64 -16.07
C ARG A 23 -24.18 -40.22 -15.02
N THR A 24 -23.28 -39.39 -14.51
CA THR A 24 -22.65 -39.63 -13.21
C THR A 24 -22.91 -38.41 -12.33
N LEU A 25 -23.99 -38.49 -11.56
CA LEU A 25 -24.26 -37.61 -10.42
C LEU A 25 -23.26 -37.97 -9.32
N ILE A 26 -22.17 -37.22 -9.18
CA ILE A 26 -21.37 -37.21 -7.95
C ILE A 26 -21.27 -35.75 -7.52
N ALA A 27 -21.87 -35.48 -6.36
CA ALA A 27 -21.93 -34.20 -5.70
C ALA A 27 -20.53 -33.67 -5.39
N ALA A 28 -20.04 -32.73 -6.21
CA ALA A 28 -19.00 -31.81 -5.78
C ALA A 28 -19.67 -30.67 -5.01
N LEU A 29 -20.02 -30.95 -3.75
CA LEU A 29 -20.37 -29.91 -2.78
C LEU A 29 -19.10 -29.09 -2.52
N GLY A 30 -18.86 -28.10 -3.39
CA GLY A 30 -17.78 -27.14 -3.25
C GLY A 30 -17.98 -26.39 -1.95
N ILE A 31 -17.21 -26.77 -0.92
CA ILE A 31 -17.08 -26.02 0.32
C ILE A 31 -16.35 -24.71 -0.03
N ALA A 32 -17.12 -23.73 -0.51
CA ALA A 32 -16.70 -22.35 -0.55
C ALA A 32 -16.80 -21.82 0.89
N ILE A 33 -15.77 -22.09 1.71
CA ILE A 33 -15.58 -21.32 2.94
C ILE A 33 -15.26 -19.90 2.47
N ALA A 34 -16.29 -19.06 2.41
CA ALA A 34 -16.13 -17.63 2.36
C ALA A 34 -15.39 -17.24 3.64
N THR A 35 -14.07 -17.06 3.55
CA THR A 35 -13.34 -16.27 4.53
C THR A 35 -13.82 -14.84 4.38
N SER A 36 -14.94 -14.51 5.02
CA SER A 36 -15.26 -13.13 5.36
C SER A 36 -14.16 -12.68 6.31
N GLY A 37 -13.10 -12.11 5.76
CA GLY A 37 -12.13 -11.35 6.54
C GLY A 37 -12.91 -10.23 7.22
N GLN A 38 -13.26 -10.42 8.49
CA GLN A 38 -13.76 -9.34 9.31
C GLN A 38 -12.61 -8.32 9.37
N ALA A 39 -12.77 -7.19 8.68
CA ALA A 39 -11.86 -6.07 8.84
C ALA A 39 -11.80 -5.79 10.35
N GLN A 40 -10.63 -6.07 10.95
CA GLN A 40 -10.40 -5.79 12.36
C GLN A 40 -10.71 -4.30 12.56
N PRO A 41 -11.39 -3.90 13.65
CA PRO A 41 -11.63 -2.50 13.93
C PRO A 41 -10.30 -1.76 13.88
N THR A 42 -10.11 -0.91 12.88
CA THR A 42 -8.94 -0.05 12.80
C THR A 42 -8.96 0.83 14.04
N ALA A 43 -7.81 0.98 14.71
CA ALA A 43 -7.72 1.86 15.87
C ALA A 43 -8.26 3.25 15.51
N LYS A 44 -9.14 3.82 16.35
CA LYS A 44 -9.62 5.18 16.17
C LYS A 44 -8.47 6.13 16.48
N ILE A 45 -7.86 6.68 15.43
CA ILE A 45 -6.80 7.69 15.57
C ILE A 45 -7.45 9.01 15.97
N VAL A 46 -6.83 9.73 16.91
CA VAL A 46 -7.31 11.00 17.46
C VAL A 46 -6.16 12.00 17.56
N GLY A 47 -6.50 13.27 17.75
CA GLY A 47 -5.54 14.38 17.87
C GLY A 47 -5.29 15.10 16.53
N LEU A 48 -4.35 16.05 16.54
CA LEU A 48 -4.08 16.94 15.39
C LEU A 48 -3.75 16.21 14.09
N GLY A 49 -3.13 15.03 14.18
CA GLY A 49 -2.84 14.20 13.01
C GLY A 49 -4.05 13.60 12.30
N ALA A 50 -5.17 13.44 13.01
CA ALA A 50 -6.41 12.87 12.47
C ALA A 50 -7.38 13.92 11.94
N GLN A 51 -7.04 15.21 12.09
CA GLN A 51 -7.77 16.26 11.41
C GLN A 51 -7.44 16.28 9.93
N THR A 52 -8.39 16.73 9.12
CA THR A 52 -8.19 16.94 7.69
C THR A 52 -7.23 18.10 7.43
N CYS A 53 -6.59 18.08 6.27
CA CYS A 53 -5.78 19.17 5.78
C CYS A 53 -6.59 20.46 5.57
N ALA A 54 -7.89 20.36 5.28
CA ALA A 54 -8.81 21.50 5.24
C ALA A 54 -8.95 22.17 6.62
N GLU A 55 -9.23 21.38 7.66
CA GLU A 55 -9.33 21.87 9.05
C GLU A 55 -8.00 22.48 9.52
N PHE A 56 -6.87 21.82 9.23
CA PHE A 56 -5.53 22.38 9.49
C PHE A 56 -5.35 23.77 8.85
N ASN A 57 -5.68 23.93 7.57
CA ASN A 57 -5.52 25.20 6.86
C ASN A 57 -6.42 26.30 7.45
N GLU A 58 -7.65 25.95 7.85
CA GLU A 58 -8.57 26.88 8.51
C GLU A 58 -8.03 27.31 9.88
N GLU A 59 -7.57 26.36 10.70
CA GLU A 59 -7.06 26.63 12.04
C GLU A 59 -5.81 27.52 12.02
N ILE A 60 -4.84 27.25 11.14
CA ILE A 60 -3.62 28.06 11.06
C ILE A 60 -3.87 29.46 10.49
N ALA A 61 -4.91 29.64 9.67
CA ALA A 61 -5.32 30.95 9.16
C ALA A 61 -6.03 31.77 10.25
N ALA A 62 -6.79 31.11 11.12
CA ALA A 62 -7.49 31.76 12.23
C ALA A 62 -6.54 32.08 13.41
N THR A 63 -5.58 31.21 13.69
CA THR A 63 -4.76 31.26 14.91
C THR A 63 -3.29 30.96 14.63
N GLN A 64 -2.43 31.97 14.76
CA GLN A 64 -0.99 31.83 14.50
C GLN A 64 -0.31 30.77 15.37
N THR A 65 -0.78 30.53 16.60
CA THR A 65 -0.23 29.49 17.49
C THR A 65 -0.65 28.08 17.12
N ALA A 66 -1.71 27.89 16.34
CA ALA A 66 -2.17 26.56 15.94
C ALA A 66 -1.08 25.82 15.18
N GLU A 67 -0.43 26.50 14.24
CA GLU A 67 0.65 25.93 13.44
C GLU A 67 1.82 25.41 14.29
N LEU A 68 2.15 26.09 15.38
CA LEU A 68 3.18 25.62 16.31
C LEU A 68 2.80 24.28 16.96
N TYR A 69 1.52 24.11 17.33
CA TYR A 69 1.03 22.85 17.90
C TYR A 69 0.98 21.73 16.87
N TYR A 70 0.50 22.00 15.65
CA TYR A 70 0.54 21.03 14.55
C TYR A 70 1.96 20.61 14.21
N PHE A 71 2.90 21.55 14.18
CA PHE A 71 4.28 21.24 13.86
C PHE A 71 4.99 20.49 15.01
N ALA A 72 4.76 20.87 16.26
CA ALA A 72 5.26 20.12 17.42
C ALA A 72 4.72 18.68 17.43
N TRP A 73 3.42 18.49 17.13
CA TRP A 73 2.83 17.17 16.97
C TRP A 73 3.49 16.37 15.83
N ALA A 74 3.72 17.01 14.67
CA ALA A 74 4.38 16.39 13.53
C ALA A 74 5.81 15.92 13.86
N GLN A 75 6.58 16.74 14.57
CA GLN A 75 7.93 16.38 15.04
C GLN A 75 7.90 15.18 15.99
N GLY A 76 6.96 15.15 16.93
CA GLY A 76 6.76 14.01 17.83
C GLY A 76 6.38 12.73 17.07
N PHE A 77 5.48 12.83 16.10
CA PHE A 77 5.10 11.71 15.23
C PHE A 77 6.30 11.16 14.46
N MET A 78 7.08 12.01 13.79
CA MET A 78 8.26 11.60 13.02
C MET A 78 9.35 11.01 13.93
N SER A 79 9.57 11.58 15.11
CA SER A 79 10.50 11.03 16.10
C SER A 79 10.07 9.64 16.56
N GLY A 80 8.77 9.45 16.83
CA GLY A 80 8.23 8.15 17.18
C GLY A 80 8.33 7.12 16.05
N ALA A 81 8.16 7.54 14.79
CA ALA A 81 8.38 6.70 13.63
C ALA A 81 9.84 6.28 13.51
N LEU A 82 10.76 7.21 13.71
CA LEU A 82 12.20 6.98 13.69
C LEU A 82 12.65 5.99 14.77
N ILE A 83 12.17 6.16 16.01
CA ILE A 83 12.49 5.27 17.15
C ILE A 83 12.04 3.82 16.89
N ARG A 84 10.91 3.64 16.19
CA ARG A 84 10.33 2.33 15.89
C ARG A 84 10.77 1.77 14.53
N ALA A 85 11.60 2.50 13.78
CA ALA A 85 12.05 2.05 12.48
C ALA A 85 12.88 0.76 12.62
N PRO A 86 12.73 -0.21 11.70
CA PRO A 86 13.62 -1.36 11.62
C PRO A 86 15.08 -0.91 11.48
N ALA A 87 16.00 -1.72 12.01
CA ALA A 87 17.43 -1.49 11.84
C ALA A 87 17.79 -1.33 10.34
N GLY A 88 18.63 -0.35 10.03
CA GLY A 88 19.06 -0.03 8.67
C GLY A 88 18.06 0.73 7.78
N LEU A 89 16.79 0.93 8.17
CA LEU A 89 15.82 1.66 7.33
C LEU A 89 15.97 3.19 7.44
N ASP A 90 15.86 3.72 8.66
CA ASP A 90 15.95 5.15 8.95
C ASP A 90 17.18 5.47 9.83
N GLU A 91 18.19 4.60 9.81
CA GLU A 91 19.36 4.74 10.66
C GLU A 91 20.14 6.01 10.29
N GLY A 92 20.36 6.88 11.29
CA GLY A 92 21.02 8.16 11.10
C GLY A 92 20.19 9.22 10.36
N LEU A 93 18.89 8.99 10.14
CA LEU A 93 18.00 10.00 9.58
C LEU A 93 17.94 11.23 10.50
N ASP A 94 18.40 12.37 9.99
CA ASP A 94 18.30 13.67 10.64
C ASP A 94 16.95 14.31 10.28
N LEU A 95 16.11 14.59 11.30
CA LEU A 95 14.84 15.30 11.12
C LEU A 95 15.00 16.83 11.07
N THR A 96 16.22 17.32 11.26
CA THR A 96 16.59 18.75 11.27
C THR A 96 17.77 19.07 10.34
N PRO A 97 17.83 18.52 9.11
CA PRO A 97 18.98 18.70 8.27
C PRO A 97 19.11 20.16 7.84
N ARG A 98 20.33 20.70 7.83
CA ARG A 98 20.58 22.10 7.40
C ARG A 98 20.09 22.40 5.98
N SER A 99 20.04 21.40 5.11
CA SER A 99 19.52 21.52 3.74
C SER A 99 18.00 21.63 3.65
N PHE A 100 17.27 21.28 4.71
CA PHE A 100 15.82 21.38 4.79
C PHE A 100 15.37 21.83 6.19
N PRO A 101 15.54 23.13 6.50
CA PRO A 101 15.31 23.68 7.83
C PRO A 101 13.83 23.61 8.23
N LEU A 102 13.56 23.75 9.53
CA LEU A 102 12.21 23.62 10.11
C LEU A 102 11.15 24.47 9.40
N GLN A 103 11.48 25.71 9.03
CA GLN A 103 10.54 26.58 8.30
C GLN A 103 10.16 25.97 6.94
N GLY A 104 11.11 25.37 6.22
CA GLY A 104 10.84 24.68 4.96
C GLY A 104 9.96 23.42 5.16
N GLN A 105 10.05 22.78 6.32
CA GLN A 105 9.17 21.66 6.67
C GLN A 105 7.74 22.15 6.97
N VAL A 106 7.58 23.27 7.68
CA VAL A 106 6.29 23.93 7.91
C VAL A 106 5.66 24.34 6.57
N ASP A 107 6.42 24.99 5.70
CA ASP A 107 5.94 25.41 4.39
C ASP A 107 5.58 24.21 3.50
N PHE A 108 6.32 23.10 3.60
CA PHE A 108 5.95 21.85 2.94
C PHE A 108 4.58 21.35 3.39
N LEU A 109 4.29 21.36 4.69
CA LEU A 109 3.02 20.90 5.24
C LEU A 109 1.86 21.78 4.76
N ARG A 110 2.03 23.11 4.77
CA ARG A 110 1.07 24.06 4.18
C ARG A 110 0.78 23.74 2.72
N VAL A 111 1.83 23.60 1.91
CA VAL A 111 1.69 23.33 0.47
C VAL A 111 1.04 21.98 0.24
N PHE A 112 1.42 20.93 0.98
CA PHE A 112 0.81 19.62 0.87
C PHE A 112 -0.69 19.70 1.19
N CYS A 113 -1.05 20.31 2.32
CA CYS A 113 -2.45 20.38 2.74
C CYS A 113 -3.31 21.27 1.84
N SER A 114 -2.76 22.37 1.30
CA SER A 114 -3.48 23.20 0.32
C SER A 114 -3.87 22.42 -0.95
N LYS A 115 -3.10 21.41 -1.33
CA LYS A 115 -3.32 20.57 -2.53
C LYS A 115 -4.16 19.33 -2.24
N ASN A 116 -4.30 18.95 -0.98
CA ASN A 116 -4.92 17.69 -0.56
C ASN A 116 -5.89 17.92 0.61
N PRO A 117 -6.94 18.76 0.47
CA PRO A 117 -7.79 19.17 1.58
C PRO A 117 -8.50 18.01 2.30
N GLU A 118 -8.78 16.92 1.58
CA GLU A 118 -9.50 15.74 2.06
C GLU A 118 -8.61 14.72 2.80
N GLN A 119 -7.28 14.86 2.75
CA GLN A 119 -6.36 13.95 3.44
C GLN A 119 -6.18 14.38 4.90
N ASP A 120 -5.80 13.42 5.75
CA ASP A 120 -5.46 13.73 7.14
C ASP A 120 -4.12 14.49 7.20
N TYR A 121 -3.95 15.35 8.19
CA TYR A 121 -2.69 16.04 8.45
C TYR A 121 -1.53 15.05 8.65
N MET A 122 -1.80 13.86 9.23
CA MET A 122 -0.82 12.78 9.34
C MET A 122 -0.31 12.29 7.96
N ASP A 123 -1.11 12.32 6.89
CA ASP A 123 -0.65 11.99 5.54
C ASP A 123 0.40 13.01 5.05
N ALA A 124 0.17 14.30 5.33
CA ALA A 124 1.13 15.37 5.05
C ALA A 124 2.44 15.16 5.81
N VAL A 125 2.36 14.80 7.10
CA VAL A 125 3.54 14.50 7.92
C VAL A 125 4.26 13.25 7.43
N ARG A 126 3.54 12.19 7.01
CA ARG A 126 4.16 11.02 6.37
C ARG A 126 4.88 11.38 5.07
N ALA A 127 4.31 12.30 4.27
CA ALA A 127 4.96 12.81 3.07
C ALA A 127 6.21 13.63 3.38
N LEU A 128 6.18 14.46 4.42
CA LEU A 128 7.34 15.20 4.93
C LEU A 128 8.44 14.25 5.39
N TYR A 129 8.09 13.22 6.17
CA TYR A 129 9.04 12.22 6.64
C TYR A 129 9.73 11.51 5.48
N ARG A 130 8.98 11.09 4.45
CA ARG A 130 9.56 10.54 3.21
C ARG A 130 10.45 11.54 2.47
N ARG A 131 10.09 12.82 2.47
CA ARG A 131 10.91 13.87 1.85
C ARG A 131 12.24 14.07 2.58
N LEU A 132 12.26 13.94 3.90
CA LEU A 132 13.47 14.03 4.74
C LEU A 132 14.41 12.84 4.52
N ARG A 133 13.86 11.64 4.30
CA ARG A 133 14.62 10.45 3.89
C ARG A 133 15.42 10.65 2.59
N GLY A 134 14.93 11.49 1.69
CA GLY A 134 15.55 11.74 0.39
C GLY A 134 15.31 10.62 -0.64
N PRO A 135 15.85 10.74 -1.86
CA PRO A 135 15.78 9.67 -2.86
C PRO A 135 16.73 8.53 -2.46
N GLY A 136 16.19 7.42 -1.95
CA GLY A 136 16.91 6.14 -1.84
C GLY A 136 17.29 5.67 -0.44
N ILE A 137 16.32 5.58 0.46
CA ILE A 137 16.24 4.52 1.49
C ILE A 137 14.92 3.77 1.33
#